data_AF-A0A1W1DUW8-F1
#
_entry.id   AF-A0A1W1DUW8-F1
#
_cell.length_a   1.000
_cell.length_b   1.000
_cell.length_c   1.000
_cell.angle_alpha   90.00
_cell.angle_beta   90.00
_cell.angle_gamma   90.00
#
_symmetry.space_group_name_H-M   'P 1'
#
loop_
_entity.id
_entity.type
_entity.pdbx_description
1 polymer ?
#
loop_
_entity_poly.entity_id
_entity_poly.type
_entity_poly.pdbx_seq_one_letter_code
_entity_poly.pdbx_strand_id
1 'polypeptide(L)'
;MAQKLDALTRILEVVSFDAMIVFARTKTMTVELEEKLSARGFSAAAINGDIAQNQRERIINNYKKGKIDILIATDVAARGLDVQRISHVVNYDIPQDAETYVHRIGRTGRAGREGEAILFVSNRERRMLSNIERVTRQKIAPIELPTAKIINAKRIETFKNNISDTINNQSLEVFEKLVTEFQADNPELESIKVAAALAFIAQGKEPLLISDKPQSFGRTQKQGEEKTISTEASPLKDNPQIPMLRYRVDVGNSNSVKPGNILGAVANEADIDSEFIGSIQIFDNFSTVDLPDEMPKEVLDMLQKTVVCGKRLNMSALTDKNNKATVGGSNADSGDGRKFGRKKFSKDRNRKGGNSNRRRQGDGDERNNRRNKKPKFSR
;
A
#
# COMPACT_ATOMS: atom_id res chain seq x y z
N MET A 1 -5.94 -0.84 6.82
CA MET A 1 -5.91 0.63 6.61
C MET A 1 -5.44 0.98 5.19
N ALA A 2 -4.32 0.44 4.70
CA ALA A 2 -3.84 0.66 3.32
C ALA A 2 -4.90 0.31 2.24
N GLN A 3 -5.59 -0.82 2.38
CA GLN A 3 -6.58 -1.27 1.40
C GLN A 3 -7.82 -0.35 1.26
N LYS A 4 -8.29 0.25 2.36
CA LYS A 4 -9.45 1.17 2.32
C LYS A 4 -9.08 2.50 1.66
N LEU A 5 -7.85 3.00 1.90
CA LEU A 5 -7.35 4.20 1.25
C LEU A 5 -7.21 3.98 -0.26
N ASP A 6 -6.60 2.87 -0.67
CA ASP A 6 -6.46 2.55 -2.10
C ASP A 6 -7.83 2.38 -2.76
N ALA A 7 -8.80 1.74 -2.08
CA ALA A 7 -10.18 1.67 -2.56
C ALA A 7 -10.83 3.05 -2.70
N LEU A 8 -10.66 3.93 -1.71
CA LEU A 8 -11.19 5.30 -1.74
C LEU A 8 -10.63 6.07 -2.94
N THR A 9 -9.31 6.06 -3.14
CA THR A 9 -8.68 6.80 -4.24
C THR A 9 -9.15 6.29 -5.60
N ARG A 10 -9.33 4.97 -5.75
CA ARG A 10 -9.87 4.39 -6.98
C ARG A 10 -11.30 4.83 -7.27
N ILE A 11 -12.13 4.94 -6.22
CA ILE A 11 -13.49 5.45 -6.34
C ILE A 11 -13.47 6.92 -6.74
N LEU A 12 -12.66 7.74 -6.06
CA LEU A 12 -12.54 9.17 -6.32
C LEU A 12 -12.09 9.51 -7.75
N GLU A 13 -11.33 8.63 -8.40
CA GLU A 13 -10.87 8.84 -9.78
C GLU A 13 -11.91 8.49 -10.85
N VAL A 14 -12.87 7.62 -10.53
CA VAL A 14 -13.85 7.11 -11.51
C VAL A 14 -15.21 7.74 -11.30
N VAL A 15 -15.60 7.98 -10.05
CA VAL A 15 -16.89 8.56 -9.69
C VAL A 15 -16.82 10.07 -9.83
N SER A 16 -17.74 10.64 -10.61
CA SER A 16 -17.95 12.08 -10.67
C SER A 16 -18.80 12.53 -9.47
N PHE A 17 -18.32 13.52 -8.72
CA PHE A 17 -19.03 14.08 -7.58
C PHE A 17 -18.87 15.60 -7.55
N ASP A 18 -19.86 16.29 -6.98
CA ASP A 18 -19.76 17.73 -6.69
C ASP A 18 -19.03 17.95 -5.36
N ALA A 19 -19.66 17.62 -4.22
CA ALA A 19 -18.96 17.49 -2.94
C ALA A 19 -19.18 16.12 -2.30
N MET A 20 -18.15 15.68 -1.55
CA MET A 20 -18.14 14.42 -0.82
C MET A 20 -17.83 14.66 0.66
N ILE A 21 -18.51 13.94 1.55
CA ILE A 21 -18.16 13.86 2.97
C ILE A 21 -17.73 12.45 3.34
N VAL A 22 -16.56 12.32 3.96
CA VAL A 22 -15.96 11.04 4.37
C VAL A 22 -16.00 10.93 5.89
N PHE A 23 -16.72 9.95 6.43
CA PHE A 23 -16.81 9.71 7.86
C PHE A 23 -15.76 8.71 8.33
N ALA A 24 -14.90 9.15 9.25
CA ALA A 24 -13.88 8.33 9.91
C ALA A 24 -14.14 8.23 11.42
N ARG A 25 -13.70 7.12 12.03
CA ARG A 25 -13.97 6.85 13.46
C ARG A 25 -13.22 7.78 14.41
N THR A 26 -11.95 8.09 14.12
CA THR A 26 -11.06 8.81 15.05
C THR A 26 -10.57 10.12 14.48
N LYS A 27 -10.24 11.08 15.35
CA LYS A 27 -9.68 12.38 14.96
C LYS A 27 -8.36 12.21 14.19
N THR A 28 -7.48 11.33 14.67
CA THR A 28 -6.22 11.01 13.99
C THR A 28 -6.44 10.51 12.56
N MET A 29 -7.44 9.64 12.34
CA MET A 29 -7.75 9.15 11.00
C MET A 29 -8.24 10.27 10.08
N THR A 30 -8.96 11.27 10.58
CA THR A 30 -9.38 12.41 9.73
C THR A 30 -8.18 13.15 9.16
N VAL A 31 -7.18 13.45 9.99
CA VAL A 31 -5.95 14.17 9.59
C VAL A 31 -5.08 13.30 8.68
N GLU A 32 -4.90 12.02 9.02
CA GLU A 32 -4.13 11.11 8.17
C GLU A 32 -4.75 10.92 6.78
N LEU A 33 -6.08 10.91 6.68
CA LEU A 33 -6.77 10.80 5.39
C LEU A 33 -6.64 12.10 4.60
N GLU A 34 -6.75 13.26 5.25
CA GLU A 34 -6.53 14.56 4.62
C GLU A 34 -5.14 14.62 4.00
N GLU A 35 -4.09 14.38 4.80
CA GLU A 35 -2.70 14.42 4.32
C GLU A 35 -2.48 13.49 3.11
N LYS A 36 -3.04 12.27 3.16
CA LYS A 36 -2.86 11.27 2.11
C LYS A 36 -3.66 11.61 0.84
N LEU A 37 -4.84 12.22 0.95
CA LEU A 37 -5.64 12.62 -0.19
C LEU A 37 -5.07 13.90 -0.83
N SER A 38 -4.68 14.88 -0.03
CA SER A 38 -4.03 16.11 -0.50
C SER A 38 -2.69 15.81 -1.21
N ALA A 39 -1.91 14.84 -0.71
CA ALA A 39 -0.69 14.39 -1.37
C ALA A 39 -0.91 13.76 -2.76
N ARG A 40 -2.15 13.35 -3.07
CA ARG A 40 -2.59 12.80 -4.37
C ARG A 40 -3.36 13.82 -5.22
N GLY A 41 -3.29 15.10 -4.84
CA GLY A 41 -3.91 16.19 -5.60
C GLY A 41 -5.41 16.40 -5.35
N PHE A 42 -6.03 15.68 -4.41
CA PHE A 42 -7.43 15.92 -4.06
C PHE A 42 -7.58 17.13 -3.14
N SER A 43 -8.57 17.98 -3.40
CA SER A 43 -8.92 19.08 -2.49
C SER A 43 -9.71 18.56 -1.28
N ALA A 44 -8.96 18.16 -0.24
CA ALA A 44 -9.49 17.55 0.97
C ALA A 44 -9.16 18.36 2.23
N ALA A 45 -10.05 18.34 3.22
CA ALA A 45 -9.79 18.91 4.55
C ALA A 45 -10.43 18.07 5.67
N ALA A 46 -9.75 17.95 6.81
CA ALA A 46 -10.32 17.32 7.99
C ALA A 46 -11.19 18.28 8.82
N ILE A 47 -12.23 17.74 9.46
CA ILE A 47 -13.02 18.41 10.49
C ILE A 47 -13.25 17.50 11.69
N ASN A 48 -12.66 17.86 12.82
CA ASN A 48 -12.74 17.09 14.05
C ASN A 48 -12.80 18.02 15.27
N GLY A 49 -12.93 17.44 16.47
CA GLY A 49 -13.11 18.20 17.71
C GLY A 49 -11.88 18.98 18.19
N ASP A 50 -10.72 18.81 17.57
CA ASP A 50 -9.50 19.54 17.93
C ASP A 50 -9.31 20.81 17.08
N ILE A 51 -10.16 21.01 16.06
CA ILE A 51 -10.13 22.18 15.19
C ILE A 51 -10.79 23.36 15.90
N ALA A 52 -10.05 24.47 16.03
CA ALA A 52 -10.56 25.71 16.58
C ALA A 52 -11.77 26.24 15.78
N GLN A 53 -12.76 26.82 16.46
CA GLN A 53 -14.02 27.25 15.84
C GLN A 53 -13.83 28.17 14.62
N ASN A 54 -12.91 29.14 14.70
CA ASN A 54 -12.61 30.04 13.57
C ASN A 54 -12.06 29.28 12.35
N GLN A 55 -11.23 28.26 12.57
CA GLN A 55 -10.70 27.43 11.49
C GLN A 55 -11.79 26.52 10.92
N ARG A 56 -12.65 25.98 11.79
CA ARG A 56 -13.82 25.16 11.41
C ARG A 56 -14.74 25.91 10.46
N GLU A 57 -15.08 27.16 10.78
CA GLU A 57 -15.92 28.01 9.94
C GLU A 57 -15.29 28.31 8.58
N ARG A 58 -13.98 28.56 8.54
CA ARG A 58 -13.24 28.75 7.28
C ARG A 58 -13.28 27.51 6.39
N ILE A 59 -13.04 26.32 6.96
CA ILE A 59 -13.09 25.05 6.23
C ILE A 59 -14.49 24.82 5.67
N ILE A 60 -15.53 24.99 6.50
CA ILE A 60 -16.92 24.82 6.07
C ILE A 60 -17.28 25.83 4.97
N ASN A 61 -16.87 27.08 5.08
CA ASN A 61 -17.11 28.09 4.05
C ASN A 61 -16.41 27.76 2.73
N ASN A 62 -15.17 27.29 2.77
CA ASN A 62 -14.44 26.85 1.58
C ASN A 62 -15.09 25.61 0.95
N TYR A 63 -15.58 24.69 1.76
CA TYR A 63 -16.32 23.51 1.33
C TYR A 63 -17.68 23.87 0.70
N LYS A 64 -18.40 24.85 1.25
CA LYS A 64 -19.63 25.38 0.65
C LYS A 64 -19.38 26.05 -0.71
N LYS A 65 -18.24 26.73 -0.86
CA LYS A 65 -17.89 27.51 -2.07
C LYS A 65 -17.23 26.71 -3.19
N GLY A 66 -17.01 25.39 -3.05
CA GLY A 66 -16.33 24.62 -4.09
C GLY A 66 -14.80 24.73 -4.07
N LYS A 67 -14.20 25.32 -3.02
CA LYS A 67 -12.73 25.33 -2.87
C LYS A 67 -12.19 24.04 -2.30
N ILE A 68 -13.01 23.35 -1.51
CA ILE A 68 -12.75 22.02 -0.95
C ILE A 68 -13.87 21.13 -1.45
N ASP A 69 -13.54 19.96 -1.98
CA ASP A 69 -14.51 19.03 -2.54
C ASP A 69 -14.71 17.81 -1.64
N ILE A 70 -13.72 17.49 -0.80
CA ILE A 70 -13.76 16.35 0.12
C ILE A 70 -13.62 16.83 1.56
N LEU A 71 -14.64 16.61 2.39
CA LEU A 71 -14.58 16.91 3.82
C LEU A 71 -14.50 15.62 4.62
N ILE A 72 -13.47 15.46 5.46
CA ILE A 72 -13.25 14.24 6.25
C ILE A 72 -13.61 14.52 7.70
N ALA A 73 -14.65 13.87 8.21
CA ALA A 73 -15.27 14.25 9.48
C ALA A 73 -15.40 13.08 10.46
N THR A 74 -15.42 13.41 11.75
CA THR A 74 -16.00 12.53 12.78
C THR A 74 -17.49 12.81 12.96
N ASP A 75 -18.23 11.86 13.52
CA ASP A 75 -19.68 11.99 13.74
C ASP A 75 -20.05 13.26 14.52
N VAL A 76 -19.29 13.56 15.58
CA VAL A 76 -19.53 14.72 16.43
C VAL A 76 -19.29 16.02 15.66
N ALA A 77 -18.20 16.08 14.89
CA ALA A 77 -17.81 17.31 14.18
C ALA A 77 -18.70 17.63 12.98
N ALA A 78 -19.34 16.61 12.38
CA ALA A 78 -20.28 16.76 11.27
C ALA A 78 -21.71 17.13 11.71
N ARG A 79 -22.03 17.07 13.01
CA ARG A 79 -23.34 17.52 13.51
C ARG A 79 -23.52 19.02 13.23
N GLY A 80 -24.72 19.39 12.79
CA GLY A 80 -25.02 20.77 12.39
C GLY A 80 -24.36 21.22 11.08
N LEU A 81 -23.62 20.33 10.39
CA LEU A 81 -23.13 20.64 9.05
C LEU A 81 -24.31 20.63 8.07
N ASP A 82 -24.59 21.80 7.50
CA ASP A 82 -25.56 21.98 6.43
C ASP A 82 -24.87 22.52 5.17
N VAL A 83 -24.70 21.63 4.20
CA VAL A 83 -24.06 21.90 2.91
C VAL A 83 -24.89 21.18 1.86
N GLN A 84 -25.50 21.94 0.96
CA GLN A 84 -26.42 21.38 -0.03
C GLN A 84 -25.66 20.59 -1.10
N ARG A 85 -24.52 21.06 -1.62
CA ARG A 85 -23.76 20.40 -2.71
C ARG A 85 -23.17 19.01 -2.40
N ILE A 86 -23.41 18.44 -1.21
CA ILE A 86 -22.98 17.08 -0.89
C ILE A 86 -23.78 16.11 -1.77
N SER A 87 -23.09 15.57 -2.76
CA SER A 87 -23.60 14.54 -3.67
C SER A 87 -23.27 13.14 -3.18
N HIS A 88 -22.15 12.99 -2.45
CA HIS A 88 -21.65 11.69 -2.02
C HIS A 88 -21.34 11.66 -0.51
N VAL A 89 -21.70 10.57 0.14
CA VAL A 89 -21.30 10.25 1.52
C VAL A 89 -20.49 8.97 1.51
N VAL A 90 -19.28 8.99 2.05
CA VAL A 90 -18.46 7.80 2.24
C VAL A 90 -18.33 7.50 3.71
N ASN A 91 -18.81 6.32 4.12
CA ASN A 91 -18.53 5.76 5.42
C ASN A 91 -17.21 4.97 5.34
N TYR A 92 -16.09 5.66 5.60
CA TYR A 92 -14.77 5.03 5.57
C TYR A 92 -14.63 3.96 6.66
N ASP A 93 -15.18 4.24 7.84
CA ASP A 93 -15.41 3.26 8.88
C ASP A 93 -16.91 3.02 9.07
N ILE A 94 -17.30 1.75 9.19
CA ILE A 94 -18.69 1.39 9.44
C ILE A 94 -19.16 2.02 10.77
N PRO A 95 -20.33 2.68 10.79
CA PRO A 95 -20.92 3.17 12.03
C PRO A 95 -21.24 1.99 12.96
N GLN A 96 -21.25 2.25 14.28
CA GLN A 96 -21.48 1.19 15.28
C GLN A 96 -22.95 0.75 15.33
N ASP A 97 -23.86 1.63 14.92
CA ASP A 97 -25.29 1.46 14.99
C ASP A 97 -25.98 2.08 13.75
N ALA A 98 -27.24 1.70 13.55
CA ALA A 98 -28.04 2.11 12.40
C ALA A 98 -28.48 3.59 12.45
N GLU A 99 -28.64 4.16 13.63
CA GLU A 99 -29.05 5.56 13.78
C GLU A 99 -27.93 6.49 13.31
N THR A 100 -26.68 6.20 13.72
CA THR A 100 -25.48 6.87 13.22
C THR A 100 -25.36 6.71 11.70
N TYR A 101 -25.63 5.53 11.14
CA TYR A 101 -25.65 5.33 9.68
C TYR A 101 -26.64 6.27 8.99
N VAL A 102 -27.89 6.33 9.46
CA VAL A 102 -28.94 7.20 8.91
C VAL A 102 -28.54 8.68 8.99
N HIS A 103 -27.98 9.11 10.12
CA HIS A 103 -27.50 10.49 10.29
C HIS A 103 -26.37 10.89 9.33
N ARG A 104 -25.50 9.93 8.98
CA ARG A 104 -24.40 10.14 8.03
C ARG A 104 -24.91 10.21 6.61
N ILE A 105 -25.72 9.25 6.17
CA ILE A 105 -26.23 9.25 4.78
C ILE A 105 -27.21 10.41 4.54
N GLY A 106 -27.91 10.89 5.58
CA GLY A 106 -28.73 12.11 5.52
C GLY A 106 -27.95 13.41 5.30
N ARG A 107 -26.63 13.35 5.03
CA ARG A 107 -25.84 14.49 4.53
C ARG A 107 -25.92 14.65 3.02
N THR A 108 -26.23 13.59 2.26
CA THR A 108 -26.50 13.66 0.82
C THR A 108 -28.01 13.58 0.54
N GLY A 109 -28.42 13.69 -0.73
CA GLY A 109 -29.80 13.51 -1.16
C GLY A 109 -30.76 14.59 -0.64
N ARG A 110 -30.25 15.80 -0.35
CA ARG A 110 -31.04 16.90 0.23
C ARG A 110 -31.71 17.75 -0.84
N ALA A 111 -32.90 18.25 -0.51
CA ALA A 111 -33.72 19.12 -1.36
C ALA A 111 -34.13 18.46 -2.69
N GLY A 112 -34.53 17.19 -2.65
CA GLY A 112 -35.04 16.46 -3.82
C GLY A 112 -33.98 16.02 -4.84
N ARG A 113 -32.69 16.22 -4.55
CA ARG A 113 -31.59 15.72 -5.38
C ARG A 113 -31.27 14.28 -5.04
N GLU A 114 -30.76 13.57 -6.04
CA GLU A 114 -30.16 12.26 -5.83
C GLU A 114 -28.83 12.37 -5.07
N GLY A 115 -28.49 11.31 -4.34
CA GLY A 115 -27.29 11.26 -3.53
C GLY A 115 -26.83 9.83 -3.33
N GLU A 116 -25.52 9.60 -3.41
CA GLU A 116 -24.94 8.28 -3.28
C GLU A 116 -24.24 8.11 -1.93
N ALA A 117 -24.45 6.96 -1.29
CA ALA A 117 -23.82 6.60 -0.03
C ALA A 117 -23.00 5.32 -0.18
N ILE A 118 -21.68 5.44 -0.01
CA ILE A 118 -20.72 4.34 -0.10
C ILE A 118 -20.34 3.91 1.30
N LEU A 119 -20.31 2.61 1.56
CA LEU A 119 -19.94 2.04 2.85
C LEU A 119 -18.80 1.04 2.70
N PHE A 120 -17.68 1.30 3.37
CA PHE A 120 -16.59 0.34 3.45
C PHE A 120 -16.80 -0.65 4.59
N VAL A 121 -16.76 -1.93 4.24
CA VAL A 121 -16.97 -3.05 5.17
C VAL A 121 -15.81 -4.02 5.06
N SER A 122 -15.16 -4.32 6.18
CA SER A 122 -14.23 -5.43 6.29
C SER A 122 -14.93 -6.73 6.71
N ASN A 123 -14.27 -7.87 6.55
CA ASN A 123 -14.86 -9.17 6.91
C ASN A 123 -15.34 -9.24 8.38
N ARG A 124 -14.62 -8.58 9.30
CA ARG A 124 -14.98 -8.54 10.73
C ARG A 124 -16.20 -7.65 11.03
N GLU A 125 -16.54 -6.75 10.11
CA GLU A 125 -17.61 -5.77 10.24
C GLU A 125 -18.95 -6.25 9.64
N ARG A 126 -19.00 -7.47 9.06
CA ARG A 126 -20.22 -8.02 8.44
C ARG A 126 -21.43 -8.07 9.38
N ARG A 127 -21.22 -8.34 10.67
CA ARG A 127 -22.31 -8.33 11.67
C ARG A 127 -22.91 -6.93 11.85
N MET A 128 -22.07 -5.89 11.82
CA MET A 128 -22.54 -4.50 11.91
C MET A 128 -23.34 -4.13 10.66
N LEU A 129 -22.88 -4.54 9.47
CA LEU A 129 -23.61 -4.36 8.21
C LEU A 129 -25.01 -5.01 8.29
N SER A 130 -25.10 -6.28 8.69
CA SER A 130 -26.39 -6.97 8.79
C SER A 130 -27.34 -6.31 9.77
N ASN A 131 -26.84 -5.71 10.86
CA ASN A 131 -27.68 -4.95 11.79
C ASN A 131 -28.21 -3.66 11.15
N ILE A 132 -27.34 -2.92 10.45
CA ILE A 132 -27.74 -1.72 9.71
C ILE A 132 -28.83 -2.06 8.70
N GLU A 133 -28.61 -3.07 7.84
CA GLU A 133 -29.58 -3.50 6.82
C GLU A 133 -30.92 -3.94 7.42
N ARG A 134 -30.88 -4.62 8.57
CA ARG A 134 -32.09 -5.08 9.27
C ARG A 134 -32.91 -3.90 9.80
N VAL A 135 -32.26 -2.89 10.37
CA VAL A 135 -32.94 -1.72 10.94
C VAL A 135 -33.43 -0.78 9.84
N THR A 136 -32.62 -0.53 8.82
CA THR A 136 -33.00 0.30 7.66
C THR A 136 -33.97 -0.40 6.71
N ARG A 137 -34.13 -1.72 6.85
CA ARG A 137 -34.92 -2.60 5.97
C ARG A 137 -34.50 -2.51 4.51
N GLN A 138 -33.23 -2.22 4.26
CA GLN A 138 -32.66 -2.09 2.93
C GLN A 138 -31.35 -2.86 2.86
N LYS A 139 -31.19 -3.68 1.82
CA LYS A 139 -29.91 -4.33 1.54
C LYS A 139 -28.99 -3.35 0.83
N ILE A 140 -27.74 -3.29 1.27
CA ILE A 140 -26.71 -2.46 0.65
C ILE A 140 -26.06 -3.29 -0.46
N ALA A 141 -26.20 -2.85 -1.71
CA ALA A 141 -25.65 -3.56 -2.84
C ALA A 141 -24.10 -3.54 -2.79
N PRO A 142 -23.43 -4.70 -2.92
CA PRO A 142 -21.98 -4.72 -3.04
C PRO A 142 -21.55 -4.11 -4.37
N ILE A 143 -20.59 -3.21 -4.32
CA ILE A 143 -19.99 -2.59 -5.51
C ILE A 143 -18.60 -3.19 -5.72
N GLU A 144 -18.29 -3.57 -6.95
CA GLU A 144 -16.94 -3.96 -7.32
C GLU A 144 -16.04 -2.74 -7.44
N LEU A 145 -14.85 -2.79 -6.83
CA LEU A 145 -13.90 -1.69 -6.94
C LEU A 145 -13.43 -1.52 -8.39
N PRO A 146 -13.29 -0.28 -8.88
CA PRO A 146 -12.72 -0.05 -10.20
C PRO A 146 -11.36 -0.74 -10.36
N THR A 147 -11.22 -1.48 -11.45
CA THR A 147 -9.97 -2.14 -11.83
C THR A 147 -8.96 -1.12 -12.34
N ALA A 148 -7.66 -1.44 -12.31
CA ALA A 148 -6.65 -0.51 -12.84
C ALA A 148 -6.88 -0.25 -14.34
N LYS A 149 -7.43 -1.21 -15.08
CA LYS A 149 -7.85 -1.02 -16.47
C LYS A 149 -8.88 0.11 -16.62
N ILE A 150 -9.93 0.12 -15.80
CA ILE A 150 -10.97 1.17 -15.84
C ILE A 150 -10.37 2.52 -15.46
N ILE A 151 -9.54 2.54 -14.41
CA ILE A 151 -8.89 3.76 -13.94
C ILE A 151 -7.95 4.34 -15.00
N ASN A 152 -7.11 3.50 -15.60
CA ASN A 152 -6.20 3.90 -16.67
C ASN A 152 -6.98 4.43 -17.88
N ALA A 153 -8.09 3.78 -18.26
CA ALA A 153 -8.95 4.28 -19.32
C ALA A 153 -9.50 5.68 -19.00
N LYS A 154 -9.98 5.91 -17.77
CA LYS A 154 -10.47 7.21 -17.34
C LYS A 154 -9.36 8.27 -17.29
N ARG A 155 -8.18 7.93 -16.79
CA ARG A 155 -7.01 8.84 -16.79
C ARG A 155 -6.59 9.24 -18.20
N ILE A 156 -6.59 8.31 -19.14
CA ILE A 156 -6.30 8.59 -20.56
C ILE A 156 -7.37 9.52 -21.15
N GLU A 157 -8.64 9.28 -20.83
CA GLU A 157 -9.76 10.14 -21.27
C GLU A 157 -9.60 11.57 -20.74
N THR A 158 -9.41 11.73 -19.43
CA THR A 158 -9.19 13.04 -18.80
C THR A 158 -7.96 13.73 -19.37
N PHE A 159 -6.87 13.00 -19.62
CA PHE A 159 -5.67 13.56 -20.24
C PHE A 159 -5.95 14.12 -21.65
N LYS A 160 -6.70 13.39 -22.47
CA LYS A 160 -7.11 13.87 -23.81
C LYS A 160 -8.04 15.08 -23.75
N ASN A 161 -8.97 15.08 -22.80
CA ASN A 161 -9.89 16.21 -22.61
C ASN A 161 -9.11 17.46 -22.19
N ASN A 162 -8.18 17.34 -21.23
CA ASN A 162 -7.34 18.46 -20.82
C ASN A 162 -6.52 19.05 -21.98
N ILE A 163 -5.97 18.21 -22.87
CA ILE A 163 -5.29 18.69 -24.09
C ILE A 163 -6.26 19.48 -24.96
N SER A 164 -7.43 18.91 -25.23
CA SER A 164 -8.45 19.54 -26.09
C SER A 164 -8.92 20.88 -25.51
N ASP A 165 -9.17 20.92 -24.20
CA ASP A 165 -9.59 22.13 -23.49
C ASP A 165 -8.50 23.20 -23.48
N THR A 166 -7.23 22.80 -23.36
CA THR A 166 -6.11 23.75 -23.40
C THR A 166 -5.94 24.36 -24.79
N ILE A 167 -6.06 23.55 -25.85
CA ILE A 167 -6.02 24.02 -27.23
C ILE A 167 -7.15 25.02 -27.52
N ASN A 168 -8.34 24.76 -27.01
CA ASN A 168 -9.52 25.60 -27.28
C ASN A 168 -9.57 26.88 -26.45
N ASN A 169 -8.97 26.90 -25.25
CA ASN A 169 -9.18 27.98 -24.28
C ASN A 169 -7.91 28.78 -23.94
N GLN A 170 -6.72 28.39 -24.41
CA GLN A 170 -5.47 29.10 -24.13
C GLN A 170 -4.71 29.45 -25.41
N SER A 171 -4.01 30.58 -25.39
CA SER A 171 -3.05 30.90 -26.45
C SER A 171 -1.78 30.10 -26.25
N LEU A 172 -1.42 29.30 -27.25
CA LEU A 172 -0.24 28.44 -27.25
C LEU A 172 0.94 29.03 -28.01
N GLU A 173 0.81 30.25 -28.57
CA GLU A 173 1.78 30.88 -29.48
C GLU A 173 3.22 30.87 -28.93
N VAL A 174 3.39 31.18 -27.64
CA VAL A 174 4.71 31.19 -26.99
C VAL A 174 5.31 29.79 -26.92
N PHE A 175 4.49 28.78 -26.57
CA PHE A 175 4.93 27.40 -26.47
C PHE A 175 5.20 26.78 -27.84
N GLU A 176 4.37 27.09 -28.84
CA GLU A 176 4.57 26.68 -30.23
C GLU A 176 5.90 27.20 -30.78
N LYS A 177 6.22 28.48 -30.52
CA LYS A 177 7.52 29.06 -30.90
C LYS A 177 8.69 28.33 -30.24
N LEU A 178 8.63 28.09 -28.93
CA LEU A 178 9.68 27.37 -28.20
C LEU A 178 9.88 25.94 -28.71
N VAL A 179 8.78 25.22 -28.98
CA VAL A 179 8.85 23.85 -29.52
C VAL A 179 9.43 23.83 -30.92
N THR A 180 9.08 24.83 -31.74
CA THR A 180 9.60 24.98 -33.12
C THR A 180 11.10 25.30 -33.12
N GLU A 181 11.55 26.21 -32.26
CA GLU A 181 12.98 26.53 -32.08
C GLU A 181 13.75 25.28 -31.63
N PHE A 182 13.26 24.55 -30.62
CA PHE A 182 13.90 23.31 -30.16
C PHE A 182 13.98 22.24 -31.25
N GLN A 183 12.95 22.11 -32.08
CA GLN A 183 12.95 21.15 -33.19
C GLN A 183 13.88 21.57 -34.33
N ALA A 184 14.04 22.87 -34.59
CA ALA A 184 15.00 23.38 -35.57
C ALA A 184 16.45 23.07 -35.16
N ASP A 185 16.75 23.13 -33.86
CA ASP A 185 18.07 22.79 -33.31
C ASP A 185 18.34 21.26 -33.29
N ASN A 186 17.29 20.43 -33.34
CA ASN A 186 17.37 18.97 -33.25
C ASN A 186 16.53 18.29 -34.35
N PRO A 187 16.91 18.43 -35.64
CA PRO A 187 16.11 17.97 -36.78
C PRO A 187 15.91 16.45 -36.85
N GLU A 188 16.72 15.67 -36.13
CA GLU A 188 16.58 14.22 -35.99
C GLU A 188 15.42 13.77 -35.10
N LEU A 189 14.79 14.69 -34.35
CA LEU A 189 13.67 14.39 -33.47
C LEU A 189 12.32 14.67 -34.14
N GLU A 190 11.45 13.67 -34.14
CA GLU A 190 10.06 13.82 -34.56
C GLU A 190 9.26 14.68 -33.57
N SER A 191 8.36 15.53 -34.07
CA SER A 191 7.51 16.41 -33.24
C SER A 191 6.70 15.63 -32.21
N ILE A 192 6.29 14.40 -32.56
CA ILE A 192 5.56 13.49 -31.67
C ILE A 192 6.40 13.12 -30.43
N LYS A 193 7.71 12.91 -30.61
CA LYS A 193 8.62 12.54 -29.53
C LYS A 193 8.86 13.72 -28.58
N VAL A 194 8.95 14.92 -29.12
CA VAL A 194 9.03 16.17 -28.33
C VAL A 194 7.74 16.38 -27.54
N ALA A 195 6.57 16.23 -28.19
CA ALA A 195 5.27 16.32 -27.53
C ALA A 195 5.10 15.25 -26.42
N ALA A 196 5.56 14.02 -26.66
CA ALA A 196 5.53 12.96 -25.67
C ALA A 196 6.43 13.26 -24.45
N ALA A 197 7.61 13.86 -24.68
CA ALA A 197 8.50 14.27 -23.60
C ALA A 197 7.90 15.40 -22.76
N LEU A 198 7.30 16.41 -23.41
CA LEU A 198 6.61 17.50 -22.72
C LEU A 198 5.40 16.99 -21.93
N ALA A 199 4.61 16.08 -22.51
CA ALA A 199 3.50 15.42 -21.81
C ALA A 199 3.98 14.67 -20.56
N PHE A 200 5.09 13.95 -20.65
CA PHE A 200 5.69 13.25 -19.51
C PHE A 200 6.18 14.21 -18.43
N ILE A 201 6.78 15.34 -18.80
CA ILE A 201 7.23 16.38 -17.86
C ILE A 201 6.03 17.03 -17.17
N ALA A 202 5.00 17.41 -17.93
CA ALA A 202 3.80 18.05 -17.42
C ALA A 202 3.02 17.18 -16.43
N GLN A 203 3.07 15.86 -16.62
CA GLN A 203 2.47 14.89 -15.71
C GLN A 203 3.13 14.85 -14.32
N GLY A 204 4.39 15.24 -14.20
CA GLY A 204 5.08 15.33 -12.91
C GLY A 204 5.34 13.97 -12.26
N LYS A 205 5.01 13.85 -10.97
CA LYS A 205 5.41 12.70 -10.13
C LYS A 205 4.42 11.53 -10.12
N GLU A 206 3.20 11.74 -10.60
CA GLU A 206 2.19 10.67 -10.63
C GLU A 206 2.16 9.98 -11.99
N PRO A 207 2.37 8.65 -12.04
CA PRO A 207 2.36 7.93 -13.30
C PRO A 207 0.96 7.91 -13.93
N LEU A 208 0.86 8.05 -15.25
CA LEU A 208 -0.42 7.99 -15.97
C LEU A 208 -1.10 6.65 -15.81
N LEU A 209 -0.29 5.59 -15.92
CA LEU A 209 -0.75 4.22 -15.89
C LEU A 209 -0.38 3.61 -14.56
N ILE A 210 -1.39 3.10 -13.87
CA ILE A 210 -1.20 2.26 -12.71
C ILE A 210 -0.93 0.84 -13.20
N SER A 211 0.14 0.23 -12.69
CA SER A 211 0.43 -1.17 -12.98
C SER A 211 -0.54 -2.09 -12.23
N ASP A 212 -1.17 -3.01 -12.95
CA ASP A 212 -1.84 -4.19 -12.41
C ASP A 212 -0.81 -5.17 -11.83
N LYS A 213 0.08 -4.74 -10.94
CA LYS A 213 0.50 -5.72 -9.93
C LYS A 213 -0.80 -6.01 -9.20
N PRO A 214 -1.33 -7.25 -9.23
CA PRO A 214 -2.43 -7.57 -8.34
C PRO A 214 -1.86 -7.35 -6.95
N GLN A 215 -2.17 -6.19 -6.35
CA GLN A 215 -2.43 -6.19 -4.93
C GLN A 215 -3.41 -7.34 -4.79
N SER A 216 -3.03 -8.36 -4.02
CA SER A 216 -3.93 -9.43 -3.63
C SER A 216 -5.02 -8.81 -2.77
N PHE A 217 -5.89 -8.03 -3.40
CA PHE A 217 -7.26 -7.85 -2.99
C PHE A 217 -7.75 -9.26 -2.77
N GLY A 218 -8.22 -9.52 -1.55
CA GLY A 218 -8.67 -10.83 -1.13
C GLY A 218 -9.74 -11.33 -2.08
N ARG A 219 -9.29 -11.98 -3.17
CA ARG A 219 -10.04 -13.04 -3.81
C ARG A 219 -10.44 -13.92 -2.65
N THR A 220 -11.74 -14.15 -2.57
CA THR A 220 -12.32 -15.22 -1.79
C THR A 220 -11.67 -16.50 -2.32
N GLN A 221 -10.46 -16.82 -1.83
CA GLN A 221 -9.74 -18.02 -2.18
C GLN A 221 -10.57 -19.14 -1.61
N LYS A 222 -11.11 -20.00 -2.48
CA LYS A 222 -11.72 -21.25 -2.07
C LYS A 222 -10.69 -21.99 -1.22
N GLN A 223 -11.05 -22.36 0.00
CA GLN A 223 -10.20 -23.18 0.85
C GLN A 223 -9.79 -24.44 0.08
N GLY A 224 -8.48 -24.72 0.03
CA GLY A 224 -7.95 -25.94 -0.57
C GLY A 224 -7.58 -25.85 -2.06
N GLU A 225 -7.52 -24.67 -2.67
CA GLU A 225 -6.95 -24.56 -4.03
C GLU A 225 -5.44 -24.92 -4.02
N GLU A 226 -5.08 -25.92 -4.83
CA GLU A 226 -3.69 -26.27 -5.12
C GLU A 226 -3.10 -25.25 -6.10
N LYS A 227 -1.96 -24.66 -5.73
CA LYS A 227 -1.19 -23.73 -6.55
C LYS A 227 0.19 -24.31 -6.85
N THR A 228 0.55 -24.34 -8.12
CA THR A 228 1.92 -24.64 -8.56
C THR A 228 2.81 -23.43 -8.32
N ILE A 229 3.88 -23.61 -7.56
CA ILE A 229 4.87 -22.58 -7.28
C ILE A 229 5.96 -22.63 -8.35
N SER A 230 6.41 -21.46 -8.82
CA SER A 230 7.59 -21.37 -9.68
C SER A 230 8.84 -21.83 -8.94
N THR A 231 9.63 -22.70 -9.58
CA THR A 231 10.93 -23.18 -9.10
C THR A 231 12.02 -22.10 -9.19
N GLU A 232 11.80 -21.04 -9.96
CA GLU A 232 12.74 -19.94 -10.12
C GLU A 232 12.78 -19.03 -8.89
N ALA A 233 13.97 -18.85 -8.33
CA ALA A 233 14.22 -17.94 -7.22
C ALA A 233 14.18 -16.48 -7.69
N SER A 234 13.72 -15.58 -6.81
CA SER A 234 13.76 -14.16 -7.13
C SER A 234 15.15 -13.57 -6.83
N PRO A 235 15.70 -12.70 -7.70
CA PRO A 235 17.00 -12.08 -7.47
C PRO A 235 16.96 -11.16 -6.25
N LEU A 236 18.09 -11.04 -5.56
CA LEU A 236 18.22 -10.17 -4.40
C LEU A 236 18.14 -8.70 -4.80
N LYS A 237 17.29 -7.93 -4.11
CA LYS A 237 17.05 -6.52 -4.41
C LYS A 237 18.32 -5.65 -4.32
N ASP A 238 19.14 -5.90 -3.30
CA ASP A 238 20.36 -5.12 -3.04
C ASP A 238 21.61 -5.73 -3.73
N ASN A 239 21.56 -7.01 -4.13
CA ASN A 239 22.66 -7.73 -4.79
C ASN A 239 22.14 -8.69 -5.88
N PRO A 240 21.72 -8.20 -7.06
CA PRO A 240 21.11 -9.03 -8.11
C PRO A 240 22.06 -10.06 -8.74
N GLN A 241 23.36 -9.89 -8.54
CA GLN A 241 24.42 -10.72 -9.14
C GLN A 241 24.68 -12.02 -8.37
N ILE A 242 24.06 -12.22 -7.20
CA ILE A 242 24.22 -13.45 -6.41
C ILE A 242 23.20 -14.47 -6.93
N PRO A 243 23.64 -15.66 -7.41
CA PRO A 243 22.72 -16.71 -7.82
C PRO A 243 21.95 -17.22 -6.62
N MET A 244 20.62 -17.29 -6.77
CA MET A 244 19.70 -17.72 -5.72
C MET A 244 19.00 -19.00 -6.16
N LEU A 245 18.78 -19.90 -5.21
CA LEU A 245 18.02 -21.12 -5.37
C LEU A 245 16.84 -21.13 -4.39
N ARG A 246 15.67 -21.58 -4.86
CA ARG A 246 14.46 -21.67 -4.04
C ARG A 246 14.44 -23.01 -3.32
N TYR A 247 14.42 -22.96 -1.99
CA TYR A 247 14.27 -24.13 -1.14
C TYR A 247 12.84 -24.23 -0.61
N ARG A 248 12.35 -25.46 -0.48
CA ARG A 248 11.16 -25.85 0.24
C ARG A 248 11.54 -26.21 1.68
N VAL A 249 10.76 -25.71 2.63
CA VAL A 249 10.79 -26.14 4.03
C VAL A 249 9.41 -26.68 4.42
N ASP A 250 9.37 -27.84 5.08
CA ASP A 250 8.13 -28.54 5.43
C ASP A 250 7.41 -27.93 6.65
N VAL A 251 7.46 -26.62 6.78
CA VAL A 251 6.73 -25.85 7.78
C VAL A 251 5.86 -24.82 7.07
N GLY A 252 4.59 -24.69 7.46
CA GLY A 252 3.62 -23.81 6.80
C GLY A 252 2.65 -23.14 7.77
N ASN A 253 1.56 -22.56 7.25
CA ASN A 253 0.49 -21.96 8.06
C ASN A 253 -0.16 -22.98 9.00
N SER A 254 -0.24 -24.26 8.59
CA SER A 254 -0.73 -25.36 9.44
C SER A 254 0.10 -25.55 10.72
N ASN A 255 1.34 -25.06 10.72
CA ASN A 255 2.24 -25.10 11.87
C ASN A 255 2.41 -23.74 12.55
N SER A 256 1.54 -22.76 12.23
CA SER A 256 1.58 -21.39 12.78
C SER A 256 2.93 -20.68 12.59
N VAL A 257 3.63 -21.00 11.51
CA VAL A 257 4.95 -20.45 11.22
C VAL A 257 4.82 -19.04 10.65
N LYS A 258 5.63 -18.10 11.15
CA LYS A 258 5.76 -16.74 10.63
C LYS A 258 7.07 -16.59 9.85
N PRO A 259 7.17 -15.63 8.90
CA PRO A 259 8.41 -15.44 8.13
C PRO A 259 9.63 -15.15 9.00
N GLY A 260 9.44 -14.44 10.11
CA GLY A 260 10.52 -14.15 11.07
C GLY A 260 11.08 -15.40 11.76
N ASN A 261 10.28 -16.47 11.90
CA ASN A 261 10.73 -17.71 12.52
C ASN A 261 11.67 -18.48 11.57
N ILE A 262 11.31 -18.54 10.29
CA ILE A 262 12.16 -19.14 9.23
C ILE A 262 13.41 -18.31 9.04
N LEU A 263 13.28 -16.98 8.94
CA LEU A 263 14.41 -16.07 8.79
C LEU A 263 15.40 -16.21 9.95
N GLY A 264 14.92 -16.24 11.20
CA GLY A 264 15.76 -16.37 12.37
C GLY A 264 16.44 -17.74 12.46
N ALA A 265 15.72 -18.82 12.14
CA ALA A 265 16.30 -20.17 12.12
C ALA A 265 17.40 -20.28 11.05
N VAL A 266 17.14 -19.80 9.84
CA VAL A 266 18.14 -19.84 8.76
C VAL A 266 19.34 -18.96 9.07
N ALA A 267 19.12 -17.72 9.52
CA ALA A 267 20.22 -16.80 9.83
C ALA A 267 21.11 -17.32 10.97
N ASN A 268 20.51 -17.90 12.02
CA ASN A 268 21.25 -18.37 13.18
C ASN A 268 21.96 -19.71 12.94
N GLU A 269 21.34 -20.64 12.20
CA GLU A 269 21.90 -21.97 12.01
C GLU A 269 22.88 -22.04 10.83
N ALA A 270 22.69 -21.20 9.82
CA ALA A 270 23.56 -21.14 8.65
C ALA A 270 24.69 -20.11 8.77
N ASP A 271 24.70 -19.31 9.85
CA ASP A 271 25.54 -18.14 10.04
C ASP A 271 25.53 -17.19 8.83
N ILE A 272 24.35 -17.01 8.22
CA ILE A 272 24.13 -16.15 7.06
C ILE A 272 23.52 -14.83 7.52
N ASP A 273 24.10 -13.71 7.09
CA ASP A 273 23.49 -12.40 7.29
C ASP A 273 22.10 -12.36 6.62
N SER A 274 21.09 -11.87 7.33
CA SER A 274 19.71 -11.72 6.83
C SER A 274 19.59 -10.96 5.49
N GLU A 275 20.64 -10.22 5.10
CA GLU A 275 20.75 -9.49 3.84
C GLU A 275 20.93 -10.40 2.62
N PHE A 276 21.39 -11.64 2.83
CA PHE A 276 21.56 -12.67 1.80
C PHE A 276 20.41 -13.66 1.73
N ILE A 277 19.38 -13.49 2.56
CA ILE A 277 18.17 -14.31 2.54
C ILE A 277 17.13 -13.60 1.66
N GLY A 278 16.66 -14.30 0.63
CA GLY A 278 15.74 -13.77 -0.37
C GLY A 278 14.28 -13.86 0.04
N SER A 279 13.40 -14.07 -0.94
CA SER A 279 11.95 -14.08 -0.68
C SER A 279 11.55 -15.31 0.14
N ILE A 280 10.73 -15.10 1.18
CA ILE A 280 10.08 -16.16 1.96
C ILE A 280 8.59 -16.13 1.63
N GLN A 281 8.04 -17.26 1.19
CA GLN A 281 6.61 -17.42 0.94
C GLN A 281 6.07 -18.56 1.80
N ILE A 282 4.97 -18.33 2.50
CA ILE A 282 4.38 -19.32 3.41
C ILE A 282 3.05 -19.80 2.82
N PHE A 283 2.92 -21.11 2.72
CA PHE A 283 1.70 -21.79 2.32
C PHE A 283 1.22 -22.70 3.45
N ASP A 284 0.09 -23.38 3.29
CA ASP A 284 -0.46 -24.18 4.39
C ASP A 284 0.39 -25.40 4.70
N ASN A 285 0.78 -26.11 3.66
CA ASN A 285 1.48 -27.39 3.75
C ASN A 285 3.01 -27.23 3.87
N PHE A 286 3.59 -26.21 3.24
CA PHE A 286 5.04 -25.92 3.31
C PHE A 286 5.31 -24.43 3.07
N SER A 287 6.57 -24.01 3.22
CA SER A 287 7.03 -22.66 2.87
C SER A 287 8.21 -22.73 1.91
N THR A 288 8.46 -21.66 1.19
CA THR A 288 9.64 -21.51 0.33
C THR A 288 10.53 -20.40 0.84
N VAL A 289 11.84 -20.58 0.72
CA VAL A 289 12.86 -19.58 1.03
C VAL A 289 13.89 -19.56 -0.09
N ASP A 290 14.18 -18.37 -0.61
CA ASP A 290 15.25 -18.20 -1.59
C ASP A 290 16.58 -17.98 -0.85
N LEU A 291 17.58 -18.82 -1.10
CA LEU A 291 18.92 -18.76 -0.50
C LEU A 291 20.01 -18.76 -1.56
N PRO A 292 21.24 -18.30 -1.25
CA PRO A 292 22.35 -18.34 -2.19
C PRO A 292 22.67 -19.77 -2.64
N ASP A 293 23.00 -19.94 -3.92
CA ASP A 293 23.29 -21.27 -4.50
C ASP A 293 24.61 -21.87 -3.98
N GLU A 294 25.56 -21.04 -3.54
CA GLU A 294 26.88 -21.45 -3.04
C GLU A 294 26.90 -21.91 -1.57
N MET A 295 25.86 -22.60 -1.08
CA MET A 295 25.82 -23.09 0.30
C MET A 295 26.57 -24.42 0.49
N PRO A 296 27.42 -24.57 1.53
CA PRO A 296 28.02 -25.86 1.88
C PRO A 296 26.96 -26.91 2.22
N LYS A 297 27.18 -28.16 1.82
CA LYS A 297 26.27 -29.29 2.12
C LYS A 297 26.05 -29.46 3.64
N GLU A 298 27.07 -29.18 4.45
CA GLU A 298 27.01 -29.23 5.92
C GLU A 298 25.98 -28.26 6.49
N VAL A 299 25.88 -27.05 5.95
CA VAL A 299 24.88 -26.03 6.34
C VAL A 299 23.48 -26.49 5.96
N LEU A 300 23.34 -27.10 4.79
CA LEU A 300 22.08 -27.65 4.31
C LEU A 300 21.59 -28.80 5.21
N ASP A 301 22.48 -29.68 5.64
CA ASP A 301 22.19 -30.79 6.56
C ASP A 301 21.81 -30.29 7.97
N MET A 302 22.42 -29.20 8.44
CA MET A 302 22.03 -28.55 9.70
C MET A 302 20.62 -27.95 9.58
N LEU A 303 20.36 -27.19 8.52
CA LEU A 303 19.06 -26.59 8.25
C LEU A 303 17.94 -27.64 8.06
N GLN A 304 18.25 -28.83 7.56
CA GLN A 304 17.29 -29.93 7.51
C GLN A 304 16.85 -30.40 8.90
N LYS A 305 17.78 -30.42 9.87
CA LYS A 305 17.55 -30.92 11.23
C LYS A 305 16.98 -29.85 12.18
N THR A 306 17.10 -28.57 11.83
CA THR A 306 16.60 -27.45 12.64
C THR A 306 15.10 -27.54 12.87
N VAL A 307 14.67 -27.25 14.10
CA VAL A 307 13.27 -27.29 14.52
C VAL A 307 12.70 -25.88 14.61
N VAL A 308 11.60 -25.63 13.91
CA VAL A 308 10.86 -24.36 13.94
C VAL A 308 9.41 -24.67 14.25
N CYS A 309 8.84 -24.00 15.27
CA CYS A 309 7.46 -24.21 15.72
C CYS A 309 7.10 -25.68 16.00
N GLY A 310 8.05 -26.45 16.55
CA GLY A 310 7.86 -27.85 16.93
C GLY A 310 7.98 -28.87 15.78
N LYS A 311 8.32 -28.43 14.56
CA LYS A 311 8.53 -29.31 13.40
C LYS A 311 9.90 -29.07 12.76
N ARG A 312 10.53 -30.12 12.23
CA ARG A 312 11.78 -30.01 11.48
C ARG A 312 11.56 -29.27 10.16
N LEU A 313 12.50 -28.42 9.77
CA LEU A 313 12.42 -27.69 8.51
C LEU A 313 12.49 -28.62 7.29
N ASN A 314 13.22 -29.75 7.38
CA ASN A 314 13.40 -30.70 6.28
C ASN A 314 13.66 -30.00 4.94
N MET A 315 14.63 -29.07 4.95
CA MET A 315 14.88 -28.20 3.82
C MET A 315 15.36 -28.99 2.58
N SER A 316 14.70 -28.77 1.45
CA SER A 316 15.04 -29.40 0.16
C SER A 316 14.93 -28.41 -0.98
N ALA A 317 15.64 -28.62 -2.09
CA ALA A 317 15.49 -27.78 -3.27
C ALA A 317 14.05 -27.90 -3.84
N LEU A 318 13.47 -26.77 -4.26
CA LEU A 318 12.17 -26.77 -4.91
C LEU A 318 12.32 -27.24 -6.36
N THR A 319 11.56 -28.26 -6.73
CA THR A 319 11.54 -28.89 -8.06
C THR A 319 10.08 -29.07 -8.49
N ASP A 320 9.85 -29.39 -9.77
CA ASP A 320 8.50 -29.61 -10.29
C ASP A 320 7.76 -30.78 -9.62
N LYS A 321 8.48 -31.64 -8.90
CA LYS A 321 7.91 -32.78 -8.15
C LYS A 321 7.38 -32.37 -6.77
N ASN A 322 7.84 -31.26 -6.19
CA ASN A 322 7.48 -30.83 -4.82
C ASN A 322 6.98 -29.37 -4.75
N ASN A 323 6.55 -28.79 -5.88
CA ASN A 323 6.10 -27.40 -6.01
C ASN A 323 4.58 -27.16 -5.86
N LYS A 324 3.80 -28.20 -5.52
CA LYS A 324 2.35 -28.10 -5.32
C LYS A 324 2.00 -27.66 -3.89
N ALA A 325 1.66 -26.40 -3.71
CA ALA A 325 1.26 -25.85 -2.42
C ALA A 325 -0.24 -25.69 -2.28
N THR A 326 -0.78 -25.93 -1.08
CA THR A 326 -2.16 -25.62 -0.74
C THR A 326 -2.22 -24.23 -0.12
N VAL A 327 -3.14 -23.40 -0.58
CA VAL A 327 -3.33 -22.05 -0.03
C VAL A 327 -4.57 -22.05 0.87
N GLY A 328 -4.35 -21.81 2.15
CA GLY A 328 -5.41 -21.67 3.14
C GLY A 328 -5.81 -20.23 3.28
N GLY A 329 -7.12 -20.01 3.33
CA GLY A 329 -7.65 -18.79 3.90
C GLY A 329 -7.10 -18.66 5.31
N SER A 330 -6.26 -17.66 5.54
CA SER A 330 -5.63 -17.44 6.82
C SER A 330 -6.69 -17.36 7.92
N ASN A 331 -6.66 -18.32 8.85
CA ASN A 331 -7.23 -18.11 10.18
C ASN A 331 -6.44 -16.95 10.80
N ALA A 332 -7.04 -15.78 10.73
CA ALA A 332 -6.49 -14.53 11.22
C ALA A 332 -6.52 -14.51 12.75
N ASP A 333 -5.66 -15.32 13.37
CA ASP A 333 -5.21 -15.09 14.73
C ASP A 333 -3.69 -15.24 14.81
N SER A 334 -3.02 -14.12 14.55
CA SER A 334 -1.61 -13.87 14.88
C SER A 334 -1.23 -12.49 14.39
N GLY A 335 -1.29 -11.53 15.31
CA GLY A 335 -0.97 -10.14 15.06
C GLY A 335 0.45 -9.88 14.54
N ASP A 336 0.56 -8.60 14.17
CA ASP A 336 1.79 -7.83 14.05
C ASP A 336 2.53 -7.93 12.69
N GLY A 337 1.90 -7.34 11.67
CA GLY A 337 2.59 -6.84 10.49
C GLY A 337 3.43 -5.60 10.85
N ARG A 338 4.46 -5.77 11.67
CA ARG A 338 5.53 -4.77 11.78
C ARG A 338 6.39 -4.87 10.53
N LYS A 339 6.38 -3.80 9.74
CA LYS A 339 7.51 -3.44 8.89
C LYS A 339 8.75 -3.41 9.79
N PHE A 340 9.63 -4.41 9.66
CA PHE A 340 10.96 -4.31 10.22
C PHE A 340 11.73 -3.25 9.43
N GLY A 341 11.65 -2.01 9.91
CA GLY A 341 12.72 -1.06 9.69
C GLY A 341 13.99 -1.65 10.30
N ARG A 342 15.09 -1.64 9.53
CA ARG A 342 16.44 -1.96 9.99
C ARG A 342 16.76 -1.14 11.25
N LYS A 343 16.51 -1.69 12.44
CA LYS A 343 17.13 -1.25 13.68
C LYS A 343 18.36 -2.11 13.87
N LYS A 344 19.54 -1.47 13.82
CA LYS A 344 20.80 -2.07 14.26
C LYS A 344 20.61 -2.58 15.68
N PHE A 345 20.68 -3.89 15.88
CA PHE A 345 20.89 -4.45 17.20
C PHE A 345 22.33 -4.12 17.60
N SER A 346 22.53 -3.11 18.45
CA SER A 346 23.79 -3.01 19.20
C SER A 346 23.76 -4.06 20.30
N LYS A 347 24.86 -4.80 20.37
CA LYS A 347 25.09 -5.88 21.31
C LYS A 347 25.54 -5.24 22.63
N ASP A 348 24.61 -4.80 23.47
CA ASP A 348 24.94 -4.35 24.82
C ASP A 348 25.24 -5.56 25.72
N ARG A 349 26.53 -5.81 25.92
CA ARG A 349 27.03 -6.57 27.06
C ARG A 349 27.33 -5.59 28.19
N ASN A 350 26.59 -5.78 29.27
CA ASN A 350 26.82 -5.15 30.56
C ASN A 350 28.21 -5.55 31.11
N ARG A 351 29.11 -4.59 31.39
CA ARG A 351 30.15 -4.73 32.41
C ARG A 351 30.64 -3.38 32.93
N LYS A 352 30.55 -3.26 34.25
CA LYS A 352 31.02 -2.21 35.16
C LYS A 352 32.43 -1.71 34.85
N GLY A 353 32.64 -0.40 35.10
CA GLY A 353 33.84 0.10 35.78
C GLY A 353 34.62 1.20 35.07
N GLY A 354 34.71 2.36 35.73
CA GLY A 354 35.98 3.10 35.84
C GLY A 354 36.32 4.18 34.80
N ASN A 355 35.99 5.42 35.17
CA ASN A 355 36.87 6.60 35.22
C ASN A 355 37.71 7.09 33.99
N SER A 356 37.72 8.42 33.88
CA SER A 356 38.75 9.32 33.32
C SER A 356 38.84 9.59 31.81
N ASN A 357 38.40 10.80 31.44
CA ASN A 357 39.20 11.90 30.88
C ASN A 357 40.18 11.59 29.71
N ARG A 358 39.91 12.12 28.50
CA ARG A 358 40.83 12.99 27.71
C ARG A 358 40.32 13.31 26.30
N ARG A 359 40.54 14.58 25.93
CA ARG A 359 40.51 15.16 24.57
C ARG A 359 41.37 14.37 23.58
N ARG A 360 40.96 14.30 22.30
CA ARG A 360 41.81 14.60 21.14
C ARG A 360 41.01 14.69 19.82
N GLN A 361 41.41 15.69 19.03
CA GLN A 361 41.15 15.90 17.60
C GLN A 361 41.59 14.69 16.76
N GLY A 362 40.99 14.54 15.58
CA GLY A 362 41.54 13.75 14.48
C GLY A 362 40.54 13.60 13.33
N ASP A 363 40.83 14.30 12.23
CA ASP A 363 40.27 14.12 10.88
C ASP A 363 40.30 12.66 10.40
N GLY A 364 39.42 12.33 9.45
CA GLY A 364 39.54 11.10 8.68
C GLY A 364 38.30 10.78 7.85
N ASP A 365 38.33 11.23 6.59
CA ASP A 365 37.53 10.72 5.48
C ASP A 365 37.52 9.17 5.45
N GLU A 366 36.34 8.56 5.32
CA GLU A 366 36.20 7.23 4.69
C GLU A 366 34.73 6.99 4.27
N ARG A 367 34.36 7.60 3.14
CA ARG A 367 33.26 7.09 2.28
C ARG A 367 33.87 6.15 1.24
N ASN A 368 33.10 5.12 0.89
CA ASN A 368 33.30 4.12 -0.16
C ASN A 368 34.17 2.89 0.16
N ASN A 369 33.50 1.85 0.67
CA ASN A 369 33.64 0.51 0.06
C ASN A 369 32.43 -0.38 0.41
N ARG A 370 31.41 -0.37 -0.46
CA ARG A 370 30.22 -1.26 -0.38
C ARG A 370 29.92 -1.92 -1.72
N ARG A 371 30.94 -2.39 -2.43
CA ARG A 371 30.73 -3.25 -3.61
C ARG A 371 31.50 -4.55 -3.40
N ASN A 372 30.75 -5.65 -3.44
CA ASN A 372 31.16 -7.06 -3.33
C ASN A 372 31.48 -7.59 -1.93
N LYS A 373 30.47 -7.65 -1.05
CA LYS A 373 30.48 -8.63 0.06
C LYS A 373 29.90 -9.95 -0.46
N LYS A 374 30.71 -11.00 -0.53
CA LYS A 374 30.23 -12.38 -0.72
C LYS A 374 29.56 -12.87 0.59
N PRO A 375 28.54 -13.73 0.51
CA PRO A 375 28.03 -14.40 1.70
C PRO A 375 29.18 -15.16 2.37
N LYS A 376 29.33 -14.97 3.69
CA LYS A 376 30.26 -15.76 4.49
C LYS A 376 29.43 -16.86 5.16
N PHE A 377 29.93 -18.08 5.12
CA PHE A 377 29.39 -19.21 5.88
C PHE A 377 30.48 -19.58 6.88
N SER A 378 30.29 -19.26 8.18
CA SER A 378 31.21 -19.75 9.21
C SER A 378 30.83 -21.16 9.64
N ARG A 379 31.84 -21.94 9.98
CA ARG A 379 31.73 -23.24 10.67
C ARG A 379 31.01 -23.14 12.00
#